data_AF-A0AAW6NIX3-F1
#
_entry.id   AF-A0AAW6NIX3-F1
#
_cell.length_a   1.000
_cell.length_b   1.000
_cell.length_c   1.000
_cell.angle_alpha   90.00
_cell.angle_beta   90.00
_cell.angle_gamma   90.00
#
_symmetry.space_group_name_H-M   'P 1'
#
loop_
_entity.id
_entity.type
_entity.pdbx_description
1 polymer ?
#
loop_
_entity_poly.entity_id
_entity_poly.type
_entity_poly.pdbx_seq_one_letter_code
_entity_poly.pdbx_strand_id
1 'polypeptide(L)' 'MPGSTLFKAFVLFVALWAPVTQADSGWQPVKETIRKSDKDTRQYQAIRLDNGMTVLLVSDPQAVKSLS' A
#
# COMPACT_ATOMS: atom_id res chain seq x y z
N MET A 1 -39.18 -20.29 13.10
CA MET A 1 -37.82 -20.78 12.80
C MET A 1 -36.78 -19.86 13.47
N PRO A 2 -36.29 -20.19 14.68
CA PRO A 2 -35.36 -19.34 15.44
C PRO A 2 -33.92 -19.34 14.90
N GLY A 3 -33.58 -20.20 13.93
CA GLY A 3 -32.22 -20.26 13.35
C GLY A 3 -31.85 -19.08 12.44
N SER A 4 -32.83 -18.39 11.85
CA SER A 4 -32.58 -17.29 10.90
C SER A 4 -32.20 -15.97 11.60
N THR A 5 -32.74 -15.72 12.79
CA THR A 5 -32.47 -14.50 13.58
C THR A 5 -31.04 -14.46 14.09
N LEU A 6 -30.49 -15.59 14.52
CA LEU A 6 -29.08 -15.69 14.96
C LEU A 6 -28.11 -15.46 13.81
N PHE A 7 -28.38 -16.02 12.64
CA PHE A 7 -27.56 -15.81 11.44
C PHE A 7 -27.57 -14.33 11.02
N LYS A 8 -28.74 -13.69 11.02
CA LYS A 8 -28.85 -12.25 10.73
C LYS A 8 -28.11 -11.38 11.75
N ALA A 9 -28.21 -11.70 13.03
CA ALA A 9 -27.48 -10.99 14.09
C ALA A 9 -25.96 -11.15 13.93
N PHE A 10 -25.48 -12.33 13.55
CA PHE A 10 -24.07 -12.58 13.28
C PHE A 10 -23.56 -11.82 12.06
N VAL A 11 -24.32 -11.81 10.96
CA VAL A 11 -23.97 -11.03 9.76
C VAL A 11 -23.94 -9.53 10.05
N LEU A 12 -24.92 -9.02 10.81
CA LEU A 12 -24.92 -7.62 11.27
C LEU A 12 -23.72 -7.32 12.15
N PHE A 13 -23.38 -8.22 13.09
CA PHE A 13 -22.20 -8.08 13.92
C PHE A 13 -20.93 -7.99 13.07
N VAL A 14 -20.68 -8.95 12.18
CA VAL A 14 -19.49 -8.93 11.30
C VAL A 14 -19.46 -7.68 10.41
N ALA A 15 -20.60 -7.26 9.87
CA ALA A 15 -20.69 -6.05 9.03
C ALA A 15 -20.40 -4.76 9.80
N LEU A 16 -20.83 -4.67 11.07
CA LEU A 16 -20.54 -3.51 11.93
C LEU A 16 -19.05 -3.41 12.32
N TRP A 17 -18.34 -4.54 12.36
CA TRP A 17 -16.89 -4.60 12.63
C TRP A 17 -16.02 -4.66 11.36
N ALA A 18 -16.62 -4.62 10.16
CA ALA A 18 -15.92 -4.86 8.90
C ALA A 18 -14.92 -3.76 8.48
N PRO A 19 -15.11 -2.45 8.73
CA PRO A 19 -14.17 -1.44 8.25
C PRO A 19 -13.39 -0.81 9.41
N VAL A 20 -12.63 -1.60 10.17
CA VAL A 20 -11.73 -1.07 11.23
C VAL A 20 -10.25 -1.34 10.91
N THR A 21 -9.91 -1.76 9.68
CA THR A 21 -8.54 -2.23 9.40
C THR A 21 -7.90 -1.71 8.12
N GLN A 22 -8.47 -0.70 7.45
CA GLN A 22 -7.69 0.04 6.44
C GLN A 22 -7.10 1.28 7.09
N ALA A 23 -5.89 1.13 7.62
CA ALA A 23 -5.01 2.27 7.79
C ALA A 23 -4.78 2.85 6.39
N ASP A 24 -5.03 4.16 6.24
CA ASP A 24 -4.75 4.84 4.99
C ASP A 24 -3.27 4.64 4.68
N SER A 25 -2.95 4.24 3.44
CA SER A 25 -1.57 3.87 3.10
C SER A 25 -0.62 5.07 3.25
N GLY A 26 -1.15 6.29 3.24
CA GLY A 26 -0.37 7.52 3.43
C GLY A 26 0.40 7.97 2.19
N TRP A 27 0.28 7.20 1.09
CA TRP A 27 0.99 7.41 -0.15
C TRP A 27 0.29 6.75 -1.35
N GLN A 28 0.55 7.29 -2.54
CA GLN A 28 0.02 6.83 -3.82
C GLN A 28 1.17 6.62 -4.83
N PRO A 29 1.17 5.52 -5.62
CA PRO A 29 2.20 5.30 -6.62
C PRO A 29 2.08 6.32 -7.76
N VAL A 30 3.20 6.90 -8.18
CA VAL A 30 3.27 7.80 -9.33
C VAL A 30 3.55 6.95 -10.57
N LYS A 31 2.65 6.98 -11.56
CA LYS A 31 2.77 6.24 -12.84
C LYS A 31 3.82 6.83 -13.79
N GLU A 32 4.86 7.45 -13.26
CA GLU A 32 5.95 7.97 -14.09
C GLU A 32 6.89 6.82 -14.47
N THR A 33 7.09 6.65 -15.77
CA THR A 33 8.07 5.69 -16.27
C THR A 33 9.45 6.28 -16.04
N ILE A 34 10.14 5.82 -15.00
CA ILE A 34 11.51 6.23 -14.70
C ILE A 34 12.42 5.76 -15.84
N ARG A 35 12.94 6.71 -16.63
CA ARG A 35 13.89 6.39 -17.71
C ARG A 35 15.24 6.08 -17.09
N LYS A 36 15.64 4.81 -17.18
CA LYS A 36 16.95 4.32 -16.73
C LYS A 36 17.74 3.76 -17.91
N SER A 37 19.05 3.60 -17.70
CA SER A 37 19.92 2.88 -18.64
C SER A 37 19.58 1.39 -18.62
N ASP A 38 19.69 0.70 -19.75
CA ASP A 38 19.46 -0.76 -19.83
C ASP A 38 20.45 -1.55 -18.95
N LYS A 39 21.60 -0.95 -18.63
CA LYS A 39 22.61 -1.54 -17.73
C LYS A 39 22.29 -1.32 -16.26
N ASP A 40 21.28 -0.53 -15.93
CA ASP A 40 20.87 -0.26 -14.55
C ASP A 40 19.86 -1.30 -14.06
N THR A 41 20.34 -2.21 -13.23
CA THR A 41 19.56 -3.31 -12.63
C THR A 41 18.69 -2.86 -11.47
N ARG A 42 18.85 -1.62 -10.98
CA ARG A 42 18.10 -1.10 -9.84
C ARG A 42 16.64 -0.91 -10.19
N GLN A 43 15.78 -1.11 -9.19
CA GLN A 43 14.36 -0.86 -9.31
C GLN A 43 14.04 0.53 -8.75
N TYR A 44 13.28 1.29 -9.52
CA TYR A 44 12.92 2.66 -9.20
C TYR A 44 11.40 2.77 -9.13
N GLN A 45 10.88 3.35 -8.06
CA GLN A 45 9.46 3.59 -7.91
C GLN A 45 9.24 4.97 -7.31
N ALA A 46 8.52 5.84 -8.01
CA ALA A 46 8.09 7.11 -7.47
C ALA A 46 6.77 6.94 -6.71
N ILE A 47 6.70 7.51 -5.50
CA ILE A 47 5.48 7.57 -4.69
C ILE A 47 5.21 9.02 -4.29
N ARG A 48 3.94 9.37 -4.19
CA ARG A 48 3.49 10.66 -3.67
C ARG A 48 2.92 10.44 -2.28
N LEU A 49 3.47 11.13 -1.29
CA LEU A 49 2.98 11.13 0.08
C LEU A 49 1.80 12.09 0.23
N ASP A 50 0.98 11.89 1.26
CA ASP A 50 -0.18 12.74 1.55
C ASP A 50 0.18 14.20 1.86
N ASN A 51 1.40 14.44 2.36
CA ASN A 51 1.94 15.80 2.55
C ASN A 51 2.36 16.49 1.24
N GLY A 52 2.08 15.86 0.09
CA GLY A 52 2.38 16.39 -1.24
C GLY A 52 3.81 16.13 -1.72
N MET A 53 4.68 15.54 -0.90
CA MET A 53 6.05 15.22 -1.28
C MET A 53 6.09 14.04 -2.26
N THR A 54 6.92 14.16 -3.29
CA THR A 54 7.22 13.04 -4.20
C THR A 54 8.55 12.42 -3.80
N VAL A 55 8.55 11.13 -3.52
CA VAL A 55 9.72 10.37 -3.06
C VAL A 55 10.06 9.31 -4.11
N LEU A 56 11.34 9.17 -4.41
CA LEU A 56 11.86 8.11 -5.27
C LEU A 56 12.39 6.96 -4.40
N LEU A 57 11.70 5.83 -4.41
CA LEU A 57 12.17 4.59 -3.83
C LEU A 57 13.15 3.94 -4.79
N VAL A 58 14.31 3.54 -4.26
CA VAL A 58 15.35 2.83 -5.00
C VAL A 58 15.61 1.50 -4.29
N SER A 59 15.36 0.39 -4.98
CA SER A 59 15.73 -0.94 -4.51
C SER A 59 16.97 -1.41 -5.27
N ASP A 60 18.08 -1.53 -4.53
CA ASP A 60 19.36 -2.04 -5.02
C ASP A 60 19.82 -3.19 -4.10
N PRO A 61 19.67 -4.47 -4.53
CA PRO A 61 20.11 -5.63 -3.76
C PRO A 61 21.63 -5.70 -3.53
N GLN A 62 22.42 -4.94 -4.29
CA GLN A 62 23.88 -4.91 -4.19
C GLN A 62 24.36 -3.65 -3.43
N ALA A 63 23.44 -2.88 -2.83
CA ALA A 63 23.80 -1.68 -2.08
C ALA A 63 24.63 -2.04 -0.85
N VAL A 64 25.87 -1.52 -0.78
CA VAL A 64 26.76 -1.67 0.38
C VAL A 64 26.23 -0.91 1.61
N LYS A 65 25.45 0.16 1.37
CA LYS A 65 24.76 0.95 2.40
C LYS A 65 23.42 1.44 1.87
N SER A 66 22.43 1.47 2.75
CA SER A 66 21.17 2.19 2.51
C SER A 66 21.39 3.69 2.60
N LEU A 67 20.57 4.46 1.88
CA LEU A 67 20.50 5.90 2.06
C LEU A 67 19.93 6.18 3.46
N SER A 68 20.75 6.76 4.33
CA SER A 68 20.44 7.17 5.70
C SER A 68 20.84 8.61 5.90
#